data_AF-A0A0Q6KA07-F1
#
_entry.id   AF-A0A0Q6KA07-F1
#
_cell.length_a   1.000
_cell.length_b   1.000
_cell.length_c   1.000
_cell.angle_alpha   90.00
_cell.angle_beta   90.00
_cell.angle_gamma   90.00
#
_symmetry.space_group_name_H-M   'P 1'
#
loop_
_entity.id
_entity.type
_entity.pdbx_description
1 polymer ?
#
loop_
_entity_poly.entity_id
_entity_poly.type
_entity_poly.pdbx_seq_one_letter_code
_entity_poly.pdbx_strand_id
1 'polypeptide(L)'
;MLSLLVGVVLLGSLSLVMRTPGTNVDVNSAVGLRTKATTASRDAWRAGHRAAAAHFLAVGVIAVVVVVLTSTLWLIASITEADIGPAVVSVPAAGLAVQAVILVAATVRADRVAKRHA
;
A
#
# COMPACT_ATOMS: atom_id res chain seq x y z
N MET A 1 16.91 -0.69 -8.64
CA MET A 1 15.72 -0.13 -9.29
C MET A 1 14.60 -1.16 -9.42
N LEU A 2 14.80 -2.24 -10.19
CA LEU A 2 13.74 -3.23 -10.45
C LEU A 2 13.10 -3.79 -9.18
N SER A 3 13.92 -4.12 -8.17
CA SER A 3 13.44 -4.57 -6.86
C SER A 3 12.54 -3.57 -6.14
N LEU A 4 12.82 -2.26 -6.26
CA LEU A 4 12.01 -1.21 -5.66
C LEU A 4 10.64 -1.12 -6.35
N LEU A 5 10.63 -1.14 -7.69
CA LEU A 5 9.37 -1.16 -8.46
C LEU A 5 8.53 -2.40 -8.17
N VAL A 6 9.17 -3.57 -8.10
CA VAL A 6 8.49 -4.81 -7.70
C VAL A 6 7.88 -4.66 -6.31
N GLY A 7 8.60 -4.10 -5.35
CA GLY A 7 8.06 -3.80 -4.02
C GLY A 7 6.84 -2.88 -4.06
N VAL A 8 6.91 -1.79 -4.82
CA VAL A 8 5.81 -0.83 -4.99
C VAL A 8 4.56 -1.51 -5.56
N VAL A 9 4.74 -2.29 -6.62
CA VAL A 9 3.66 -2.99 -7.30
C VAL A 9 3.05 -4.08 -6.41
N LEU A 10 3.88 -4.86 -5.71
CA LEU A 10 3.40 -5.90 -4.81
C LEU A 10 2.60 -5.31 -3.64
N LEU A 11 3.10 -4.27 -2.99
CA LEU A 11 2.38 -3.59 -1.90
C LEU A 11 1.09 -2.92 -2.39
N GLY A 12 1.14 -2.29 -3.56
CA GLY A 12 -0.04 -1.71 -4.23
C GLY A 12 -1.11 -2.75 -4.50
N SER A 13 -0.73 -3.84 -5.16
CA SER A 13 -1.62 -4.93 -5.54
C SER A 13 -2.21 -5.63 -4.32
N LEU A 14 -1.37 -5.95 -3.33
CA LEU A 14 -1.83 -6.55 -2.07
C LEU A 14 -2.82 -5.64 -1.34
N SER A 15 -2.57 -4.33 -1.32
CA SER A 15 -3.49 -3.37 -0.71
C SER A 15 -4.83 -3.33 -1.43
N LEU A 16 -4.85 -3.39 -2.77
CA LEU A 16 -6.09 -3.47 -3.52
C LEU A 16 -6.86 -4.77 -3.23
N VAL A 17 -6.17 -5.91 -3.09
CA VAL A 17 -6.78 -7.18 -2.66
C VAL A 17 -7.38 -7.04 -1.25
N MET A 18 -6.68 -6.41 -0.30
CA MET A 18 -7.18 -6.16 1.05
C MET A 18 -8.38 -5.20 1.10
N ARG A 19 -8.55 -4.35 0.09
CA ARG A 19 -9.71 -3.45 -0.02
C ARG A 19 -10.96 -4.17 -0.54
N THR A 20 -10.80 -5.15 -1.42
CA THR A 20 -11.91 -5.78 -2.14
C THR A 20 -12.86 -6.51 -1.19
N PRO A 21 -14.15 -6.15 -1.15
CA PRO A 21 -15.14 -6.86 -0.36
C PRO A 21 -15.22 -8.34 -0.77
N GLY A 22 -15.26 -9.25 0.19
CA GLY A 22 -15.36 -10.69 -0.08
C GLY A 22 -14.03 -11.41 -0.31
N THR A 23 -12.89 -10.69 -0.32
CA THR A 23 -11.61 -11.37 -0.10
C THR A 23 -11.61 -11.90 1.33
N ASN A 24 -11.39 -13.20 1.49
CA ASN A 24 -11.48 -13.93 2.77
C ASN A 24 -10.25 -13.63 3.66
N VAL A 25 -9.95 -12.34 3.81
CA VAL A 25 -9.01 -11.79 4.78
C VAL A 25 -9.71 -11.90 6.14
N ASP A 26 -9.85 -13.12 6.63
CA ASP A 26 -10.44 -13.41 7.94
C ASP A 26 -9.40 -13.15 9.03
N VAL A 27 -9.82 -13.15 10.30
CA VAL A 27 -8.96 -12.80 11.46
C VAL A 27 -7.67 -13.63 11.54
N ASN A 28 -7.66 -14.83 10.96
CA ASN A 28 -6.52 -15.76 10.92
C ASN A 28 -5.74 -15.79 9.60
N SER A 29 -6.00 -14.85 8.69
CA SER A 29 -5.24 -14.79 7.43
C SER A 29 -3.80 -14.31 7.66
N ALA A 30 -2.89 -14.73 6.78
CA ALA A 30 -1.47 -14.32 6.83
C ALA A 30 -1.27 -12.82 6.50
N VAL A 31 -2.33 -12.11 6.13
CA VAL A 31 -2.31 -10.77 5.56
C VAL A 31 -3.39 -9.93 6.23
N GLY A 32 -3.09 -8.67 6.59
CA GLY A 32 -4.08 -7.73 7.14
C GLY A 32 -3.50 -6.80 8.21
N LEU A 33 -4.31 -5.87 8.68
CA LEU A 33 -3.95 -4.92 9.74
C LEU A 33 -4.15 -5.57 11.10
N ARG A 34 -3.08 -6.19 11.64
CA ARG A 34 -3.10 -6.92 12.91
C ARG A 34 -2.67 -6.01 14.05
N THR A 35 -3.63 -5.64 14.90
CA THR A 35 -3.42 -4.94 16.17
C THR A 35 -4.15 -5.71 17.26
N LYS A 36 -3.83 -5.44 18.54
CA LYS A 36 -4.53 -6.08 19.67
C LYS A 36 -6.06 -5.94 19.55
N ALA A 37 -6.53 -4.80 19.06
CA ALA A 37 -7.95 -4.53 18.89
C ALA A 37 -8.54 -5.22 17.66
N THR A 38 -7.87 -5.19 16.51
CA THR A 38 -8.43 -5.83 15.30
C THR A 38 -8.49 -7.35 15.42
N THR A 39 -7.63 -7.97 16.24
CA THR A 39 -7.65 -9.42 16.49
C THR A 39 -8.56 -9.85 17.65
N ALA A 40 -9.24 -8.93 18.34
CA ALA A 40 -10.08 -9.26 19.51
C ALA A 40 -11.38 -9.98 19.12
N SER A 41 -11.99 -9.60 17.99
CA SER A 41 -13.23 -10.19 17.50
C SER A 41 -13.31 -10.07 15.97
N ARG A 42 -14.16 -10.89 15.33
CA ARG A 42 -14.43 -10.79 13.88
C ARG A 42 -15.05 -9.43 13.51
N ASP A 43 -15.84 -8.84 14.40
CA ASP A 43 -16.47 -7.55 14.16
C ASP A 43 -15.47 -6.41 14.27
N ALA A 44 -14.55 -6.46 15.25
CA ALA A 44 -13.43 -5.53 15.36
C ALA A 44 -12.51 -5.58 14.14
N TRP A 45 -12.21 -6.79 13.66
CA TRP A 45 -11.42 -7.01 12.45
C TRP A 45 -12.07 -6.35 11.23
N ARG A 46 -13.34 -6.65 10.97
CA ARG A 46 -14.09 -6.11 9.83
C ARG A 46 -14.24 -4.60 9.92
N ALA A 47 -14.56 -4.07 11.10
CA ALA A 47 -14.69 -2.63 11.31
C ALA A 47 -13.36 -1.89 11.07
N GLY A 48 -12.25 -2.43 11.59
CA GLY A 48 -10.92 -1.89 11.35
C GLY A 48 -10.52 -1.87 9.88
N HIS A 49 -10.71 -2.98 9.16
CA HIS A 49 -10.38 -3.09 7.73
C HIS A 49 -11.27 -2.19 6.86
N ARG A 50 -12.57 -2.11 7.15
CA ARG A 50 -13.46 -1.14 6.47
C ARG A 50 -13.00 0.30 6.69
N ALA A 51 -12.59 0.65 7.91
CA ALA A 51 -12.08 1.99 8.21
C ALA A 51 -10.76 2.31 7.50
N ALA A 52 -9.96 1.29 7.18
CA ALA A 52 -8.70 1.42 6.46
C ALA A 52 -8.86 1.38 4.92
N ALA A 53 -10.04 1.07 4.38
CA ALA A 53 -10.25 0.83 2.94
C ALA A 53 -9.75 1.97 2.03
N ALA A 54 -9.93 3.23 2.44
CA ALA A 54 -9.43 4.39 1.69
C ALA A 54 -7.89 4.44 1.64
N HIS A 55 -7.21 4.00 2.70
CA HIS A 55 -5.75 3.96 2.75
C HIS A 55 -5.22 2.87 1.83
N PHE A 56 -5.86 1.70 1.80
CA PHE A 56 -5.50 0.64 0.85
C PHE A 56 -5.64 1.08 -0.61
N LEU A 57 -6.69 1.83 -0.94
CA LEU A 57 -6.81 2.46 -2.26
C LEU A 57 -5.63 3.41 -2.51
N ALA A 58 -5.32 4.29 -1.56
CA ALA A 58 -4.23 5.25 -1.71
C ALA A 58 -2.89 4.54 -1.97
N VAL A 59 -2.59 3.44 -1.29
CA VAL A 59 -1.39 2.61 -1.55
C VAL A 59 -1.37 2.06 -2.98
N GLY A 60 -2.53 1.60 -3.48
CA GLY A 60 -2.69 1.14 -4.87
C GLY A 60 -2.51 2.26 -5.89
N VAL A 61 -3.08 3.45 -5.64
CA VAL A 61 -2.94 4.63 -6.51
C VAL A 61 -1.48 5.09 -6.57
N ILE A 62 -0.80 5.16 -5.42
CA ILE A 62 0.63 5.49 -5.36
C ILE A 62 1.44 4.49 -6.18
N ALA A 63 1.09 3.20 -6.16
CA ALA A 63 1.78 2.21 -6.97
C ALA A 63 1.68 2.52 -8.48
N VAL A 64 0.48 2.84 -8.96
CA VAL A 64 0.26 3.21 -10.36
C VAL A 64 1.03 4.49 -10.71
N VAL A 65 0.94 5.52 -9.87
CA VAL A 65 1.63 6.80 -10.10
C VAL A 65 3.14 6.59 -10.20
N VAL A 66 3.73 5.82 -9.30
CA VAL A 66 5.18 5.56 -9.27
C VAL A 66 5.62 4.76 -10.49
N VAL A 67 4.85 3.75 -10.91
CA VAL A 67 5.13 2.97 -12.12
C VAL A 67 5.09 3.87 -13.34
N VAL A 68 4.01 4.64 -13.51
CA VAL A 68 3.86 5.56 -14.66
C VAL A 68 5.01 6.56 -14.69
N LEU A 69 5.30 7.25 -13.57
CA LEU A 69 6.38 8.23 -13.50
C LEU A 69 7.74 7.60 -13.82
N THR A 70 8.05 6.43 -13.27
CA THR A 70 9.33 5.78 -13.51
C THR A 70 9.45 5.33 -14.97
N SER A 71 8.40 4.77 -15.55
CA SER A 71 8.35 4.40 -16.98
C SER A 71 8.48 5.61 -17.90
N THR A 72 7.80 6.72 -17.59
CA THR A 72 7.90 7.97 -18.36
C THR A 72 9.30 8.56 -18.31
N LEU A 73 9.94 8.60 -17.13
CA LEU A 73 11.33 9.04 -17.01
C LEU A 73 12.26 8.18 -17.88
N TRP A 74 12.11 6.86 -17.79
CA TRP A 74 12.91 5.93 -18.58
C TRP A 74 12.74 6.15 -20.10
N LEU A 75 11.50 6.36 -20.55
CA LEU A 75 11.19 6.69 -21.94
C LEU A 75 11.87 7.99 -22.37
N ILE A 76 11.77 9.05 -21.57
CA ILE A 76 12.38 10.35 -21.89
C ILE A 76 13.90 10.20 -22.02
N ALA A 77 14.57 9.52 -21.09
CA ALA A 77 16.02 9.31 -21.19
C ALA A 77 16.42 8.47 -22.40
N SER A 78 15.60 7.48 -22.79
CA SER A 78 15.88 6.68 -23.99
C SER A 78 15.80 7.48 -25.30
N ILE A 79 15.05 8.60 -25.32
CA ILE A 79 14.87 9.46 -26.50
C ILE A 79 15.89 10.61 -26.50
N THR A 80 16.22 11.14 -25.33
CA THR A 80 17.01 12.38 -25.17
C THR A 80 18.47 12.14 -24.80
N GLU A 81 18.87 10.89 -24.55
CA GLU A 81 20.19 10.53 -24.00
C GLU A 81 20.50 11.23 -22.66
N ALA A 82 19.48 11.74 -21.98
CA ALA A 82 19.64 12.43 -20.71
C ALA A 82 20.06 11.47 -19.59
N ASP A 83 21.03 11.89 -18.77
CA ASP A 83 21.37 11.17 -17.53
C ASP A 83 20.31 11.42 -16.46
N ILE A 84 19.48 10.40 -16.23
CA ILE A 84 18.43 10.39 -15.19
C ILE A 84 18.74 9.39 -14.06
N GLY A 85 19.98 8.89 -13.98
CA GLY A 85 20.38 7.83 -13.06
C GLY A 85 19.84 7.99 -11.63
N PRO A 86 19.97 9.17 -11.00
CA PRO A 86 19.42 9.41 -9.66
C PRO A 86 17.89 9.32 -9.60
N ALA A 87 17.18 9.94 -10.55
CA ALA A 87 15.72 10.01 -10.55
C ALA A 87 15.07 8.62 -10.69
N VAL A 88 15.68 7.74 -11.48
CA VAL A 88 15.22 6.36 -11.71
C VAL A 88 15.23 5.52 -10.43
N VAL A 89 16.08 5.86 -9.45
CA VAL A 89 16.12 5.20 -8.14
C VAL A 89 15.28 5.94 -7.10
N SER A 90 15.37 7.27 -7.07
CA SER A 90 14.71 8.10 -6.07
C SER A 90 13.18 8.04 -6.15
N VAL A 91 12.60 7.98 -7.35
CA VAL A 91 11.14 7.91 -7.53
C VAL A 91 10.54 6.64 -6.92
N PRO A 92 10.98 5.41 -7.28
CA PRO A 92 10.42 4.21 -6.67
C PRO A 92 10.77 4.07 -5.18
N ALA A 93 11.92 4.58 -4.73
CA ALA A 93 12.25 4.61 -3.30
C ALA A 93 11.29 5.52 -2.50
N ALA A 94 11.02 6.72 -3.00
CA ALA A 94 10.05 7.64 -2.40
C ALA A 94 8.63 7.05 -2.43
N GLY A 95 8.26 6.39 -3.53
CA GLY A 95 7.02 5.64 -3.65
C GLY A 95 6.82 4.62 -2.53
N LEU A 96 7.82 3.77 -2.28
CA LEU A 96 7.81 2.80 -1.18
C LEU A 96 7.66 3.47 0.19
N ALA A 97 8.42 4.54 0.44
CA ALA A 97 8.36 5.26 1.70
C ALA A 97 6.95 5.83 1.95
N VAL A 98 6.32 6.42 0.91
CA VAL A 98 4.95 6.93 0.98
C VAL A 98 3.95 5.80 1.26
N GLN A 99 4.07 4.66 0.57
CA GLN A 99 3.20 3.50 0.84
C GLN A 99 3.33 3.01 2.28
N ALA A 100 4.55 2.93 2.81
CA ALA A 100 4.78 2.54 4.20
C ALA A 100 4.11 3.51 5.19
N VAL A 101 4.24 4.81 4.99
CA VAL A 101 3.58 5.84 5.81
C VAL A 101 2.05 5.70 5.78
N ILE A 102 1.48 5.49 4.58
CA ILE A 102 0.03 5.30 4.44
C ILE A 102 -0.42 4.02 5.16
N LEU A 103 0.33 2.92 5.10
CA LEU A 103 0.01 1.67 5.80
C LEU A 103 0.12 1.81 7.33
N VAL A 104 1.09 2.58 7.82
CA VAL A 104 1.16 2.94 9.25
C VAL A 104 -0.09 3.72 9.67
N ALA A 105 -0.48 4.74 8.90
CA ALA A 105 -1.70 5.51 9.15
C ALA A 105 -2.96 4.62 9.10
N ALA A 106 -3.02 3.70 8.13
CA ALA A 106 -4.09 2.71 8.01
C ALA A 106 -4.19 1.84 9.27
N THR A 107 -3.05 1.37 9.79
CA THR A 107 -2.95 0.56 11.01
C THR A 107 -3.48 1.32 12.22
N VAL A 108 -3.06 2.58 12.39
CA VAL A 108 -3.53 3.46 13.48
C VAL A 108 -5.04 3.70 13.37
N ARG A 109 -5.54 3.93 12.16
CA ARG A 109 -6.98 4.13 11.93
C ARG A 109 -7.79 2.87 12.23
N ALA A 110 -7.32 1.72 11.77
CA ALA A 110 -7.95 0.42 12.01
C ALA A 110 -8.01 0.11 13.51
N ASP A 111 -6.92 0.30 14.24
CA ASP A 111 -6.85 0.08 15.70
C ASP A 111 -7.89 0.93 16.46
N ARG A 112 -7.93 2.24 16.17
CA ARG A 112 -8.84 3.17 16.83
C ARG A 112 -10.31 2.81 16.64
N VAL A 113 -10.68 2.35 15.45
CA VAL A 113 -12.06 1.95 15.16
C VAL A 113 -12.35 0.57 15.76
N ALA A 114 -11.43 -0.38 15.63
CA ALA A 114 -11.57 -1.73 16.15
C ALA A 114 -11.81 -1.74 17.67
N LYS A 115 -11.16 -0.86 18.44
CA LYS A 115 -11.38 -0.72 19.90
C LYS A 115 -12.83 -0.43 20.30
N ARG A 116 -13.66 0.06 19.39
CA ARG A 116 -15.10 0.33 19.64
C ARG A 116 -15.97 -0.91 19.43
N HIS A 117 -15.38 -1.99 18.92
CA HIS A 117 -16.04 -3.25 18.54
C HIS A 117 -15.28 -4.48 19.09
N ALA A 118 -14.26 -4.23 19.93
CA ALA A 118 -13.39 -5.24 20.54
C ALA A 118 -14.01 -5.79 21.82
#